data_AF-A0A486XBC8-F1
#
_entry.id   AF-A0A486XBC8-F1
#
_cell.length_a   1.000
_cell.length_b   1.000
_cell.length_c   1.000
_cell.angle_alpha   90.00
_cell.angle_beta   90.00
_cell.angle_gamma   90.00
#
_symmetry.space_group_name_H-M   'P 1'
#
loop_
_entity.id
_entity.type
_entity.pdbx_description
1 polymer ?
#
loop_
_entity_poly.entity_id
_entity_poly.type
_entity_poly.pdbx_seq_one_letter_code
_entity_poly.pdbx_strand_id
1 'polypeptide(L)'
;MRKKNKNVHFPLSSLIASAVCFALLYAISLFALQGSGYFPQPSWQQISLFMSFIIIFSSSKKLFYFIALPILFIYACYAPIGVNFGAPSYQYIASVFATDLQEGKEFFAQIPLLDYGYPLAILGGALLYRRLSQKFHLAFYKNKGLLALIFVNALWGNIPFQPLQESYLAGEKVVEELRLLNRFDVPSEWGESQLDSCSHYDDYILVIGESARKDYHHAYGYPVANTPFLSTAKGTLIDGLTAGGTNTIASLKLMFTKPNKQTWEGNYRLNFIDLIKSAGIKTYWLSNQGYLGQYDTPISAIANKSDEKIFFTRGRFH
;
A
#
# COMPACT_ATOMS: atom_id res chain seq x y z
N MET A 1 -29.01 41.30 -46.70
CA MET A 1 -28.65 40.47 -45.54
C MET A 1 -29.25 39.06 -45.69
N ARG A 2 -28.49 38.09 -46.22
CA ARG A 2 -28.93 36.68 -46.31
C ARG A 2 -28.41 35.92 -45.09
N LYS A 3 -29.30 35.57 -44.15
CA LYS A 3 -29.03 34.58 -43.11
C LYS A 3 -28.82 33.22 -43.78
N LYS A 4 -27.56 32.76 -43.85
CA LYS A 4 -27.25 31.36 -44.16
C LYS A 4 -27.70 30.51 -42.97
N ASN A 5 -28.83 29.82 -43.12
CA ASN A 5 -29.18 28.66 -42.31
C ASN A 5 -28.07 27.62 -42.48
N LYS A 6 -27.14 27.54 -41.52
CA LYS A 6 -26.24 26.40 -41.40
C LYS A 6 -27.05 25.27 -40.79
N ASN A 7 -27.65 24.44 -41.63
CA ASN A 7 -28.06 23.10 -41.24
C ASN A 7 -26.81 22.39 -40.73
N VAL A 8 -26.72 22.23 -39.41
CA VAL A 8 -25.67 21.45 -38.76
C VAL A 8 -26.02 19.98 -38.99
N HIS A 9 -25.69 19.46 -40.17
CA HIS A 9 -25.59 18.02 -40.35
C HIS A 9 -24.42 17.55 -39.48
N PHE A 10 -24.71 16.95 -38.32
CA PHE A 10 -23.74 16.14 -37.62
C PHE A 10 -23.50 14.89 -38.48
N PRO A 11 -22.32 14.72 -39.10
CA PRO A 11 -22.07 13.55 -39.91
C PRO A 11 -22.16 12.30 -39.02
N LEU A 12 -22.78 11.21 -39.49
CA LEU A 12 -22.93 9.96 -38.73
C LEU A 12 -21.61 9.49 -38.09
N SER A 13 -20.48 9.78 -38.74
CA SER A 13 -19.12 9.51 -38.24
C SER A 13 -18.76 10.26 -36.95
N SER A 14 -19.25 11.48 -36.70
CA SER A 14 -18.98 12.22 -35.46
C SER A 14 -19.83 11.75 -34.29
N LEU A 15 -21.03 11.24 -34.55
CA LEU A 15 -21.89 10.60 -33.56
C LEU A 15 -21.26 9.29 -33.06
N ILE A 16 -20.83 8.44 -34.00
CA ILE A 16 -20.13 7.18 -33.69
C ILE A 16 -18.83 7.48 -32.94
N ALA A 17 -18.04 8.45 -33.40
CA ALA A 17 -16.80 8.85 -32.71
C ALA A 17 -17.06 9.37 -31.28
N SER A 18 -18.18 10.07 -31.06
CA SER A 18 -18.56 10.52 -29.72
C SER A 18 -18.90 9.35 -28.80
N ALA A 19 -19.68 8.38 -29.28
CA ALA A 19 -20.00 7.17 -28.51
C ALA A 19 -18.74 6.37 -28.15
N VAL A 20 -17.81 6.20 -29.09
CA VAL A 20 -16.52 5.55 -28.85
C VAL A 20 -15.68 6.32 -27.83
N CYS A 21 -15.63 7.66 -27.92
CA CYS A 21 -14.93 8.48 -26.94
C CYS A 21 -15.53 8.35 -25.53
N PHE A 22 -16.87 8.28 -25.40
CA PHE A 22 -17.51 8.05 -24.10
C PHE A 22 -17.22 6.65 -23.55
N ALA A 23 -17.25 5.62 -24.40
CA ALA A 23 -16.88 4.26 -24.00
C ALA A 23 -15.42 4.18 -23.54
N LEU A 24 -14.50 4.85 -24.24
CA LEU A 24 -13.10 4.95 -23.83
C LEU A 24 -12.95 5.67 -22.49
N LEU A 25 -13.61 6.82 -22.32
CA LEU A 25 -13.60 7.56 -21.06
C LEU A 25 -14.11 6.70 -19.89
N TYR A 26 -15.22 5.97 -20.10
CA TYR A 26 -15.76 5.06 -19.10
C TYR A 26 -14.76 3.95 -18.74
N ALA A 27 -14.16 3.29 -19.74
CA ALA A 27 -13.18 2.22 -19.52
C ALA A 27 -11.93 2.73 -18.79
N ILE A 28 -11.38 3.88 -19.19
CA ILE A 28 -10.20 4.49 -18.53
C ILE A 28 -10.53 4.80 -17.07
N SER A 29 -11.67 5.45 -16.81
CA SER A 29 -12.09 5.80 -15.46
C SER A 29 -12.34 4.56 -14.59
N LEU A 30 -13.00 3.54 -15.13
CA LEU A 30 -13.25 2.28 -14.45
C LEU A 30 -11.95 1.60 -14.06
N PHE A 31 -11.02 1.41 -15.01
CA PHE A 31 -9.76 0.75 -14.75
C PHE A 31 -8.83 1.55 -13.83
N ALA A 32 -8.81 2.88 -13.94
CA ALA A 32 -8.03 3.72 -13.03
C ALA A 32 -8.56 3.63 -11.59
N LEU A 33 -9.89 3.69 -11.39
CA LEU A 33 -10.49 3.61 -10.06
C LEU A 33 -10.36 2.21 -9.45
N GLN A 34 -10.59 1.14 -10.21
CA GLN A 34 -10.34 -0.23 -9.77
C GLN A 34 -8.87 -0.46 -9.46
N GLY A 35 -7.98 -0.02 -10.35
CA GLY A 35 -6.53 -0.10 -10.19
C GLY A 35 -6.01 0.68 -8.98
N SER A 36 -6.74 1.66 -8.48
CA SER A 36 -6.35 2.36 -7.24
C SER A 36 -6.42 1.46 -6.00
N GLY A 37 -7.13 0.34 -6.06
CA GLY A 37 -7.33 -0.57 -4.94
C GLY A 37 -8.32 -0.09 -3.87
N TYR A 38 -8.74 1.19 -3.90
CA TYR A 38 -9.76 1.76 -3.01
C TYR A 38 -11.18 1.43 -3.45
N PHE A 39 -11.40 1.25 -4.75
CA PHE A 39 -12.73 1.06 -5.33
C PHE A 39 -12.78 -0.19 -6.21
N PRO A 40 -12.82 -1.41 -5.64
CA PRO A 40 -12.98 -2.64 -6.42
C PRO A 40 -14.23 -2.61 -7.31
N GLN A 41 -15.31 -2.01 -6.80
CA GLN A 41 -16.57 -1.77 -7.50
C GLN A 41 -16.89 -0.27 -7.45
N PRO A 42 -16.34 0.55 -8.36
CA PRO A 42 -16.51 1.99 -8.30
C PRO A 42 -17.95 2.38 -8.62
N SER A 43 -18.49 3.34 -7.86
CA SER A 43 -19.85 3.84 -8.06
C SER A 43 -19.95 4.63 -9.36
N TRP A 44 -21.15 4.71 -9.92
CA TRP A 44 -21.41 5.51 -11.13
C TRP A 44 -20.98 6.97 -10.97
N GLN A 45 -21.07 7.52 -9.75
CA GLN A 45 -20.66 8.89 -9.43
C GLN A 45 -19.13 9.06 -9.48
N GLN A 46 -18.37 8.10 -8.95
CA GLN A 46 -16.91 8.13 -8.99
C GLN A 46 -16.42 8.06 -10.43
N ILE A 47 -17.00 7.16 -11.22
CA ILE A 47 -16.68 7.01 -12.64
C ILE A 47 -17.01 8.31 -13.39
N SER A 48 -18.20 8.90 -13.18
CA SER A 48 -18.59 10.14 -13.87
C SER A 48 -17.69 11.32 -13.51
N LEU A 49 -17.27 11.44 -12.25
CA LEU A 49 -16.32 12.48 -11.84
C LEU A 49 -14.93 12.29 -12.45
N PHE A 50 -14.44 11.06 -12.50
CA PHE A 50 -13.14 10.77 -13.13
C PHE A 50 -13.18 11.01 -14.64
N MET A 51 -14.29 10.66 -15.31
CA MET A 51 -14.51 11.00 -16.73
C MET A 51 -14.52 12.53 -16.94
N SER A 52 -15.18 13.25 -16.04
CA SER A 52 -15.27 14.72 -16.07
C SER A 52 -13.90 15.38 -15.95
N PHE A 53 -13.04 14.86 -15.07
CA PHE A 53 -11.65 15.27 -14.96
C PHE A 53 -10.92 15.11 -16.32
N ILE A 54 -10.98 13.94 -16.95
CA ILE A 54 -10.32 13.71 -18.24
C ILE A 54 -10.87 14.65 -19.32
N ILE A 55 -12.19 14.89 -19.35
CA ILE A 55 -12.85 15.80 -20.30
C ILE A 55 -12.34 17.23 -20.12
N ILE A 56 -12.35 17.77 -18.89
CA ILE A 56 -11.95 19.15 -18.59
C ILE A 56 -10.48 19.37 -18.92
N PHE A 57 -9.60 18.47 -18.49
CA PHE A 57 -8.16 18.62 -18.71
C PHE A 57 -7.74 18.30 -20.15
N SER A 58 -8.64 17.68 -20.94
CA SER A 58 -8.50 17.58 -22.39
C SER A 58 -8.90 18.88 -23.13
N SER A 59 -9.30 19.95 -22.46
CA SER A 59 -9.56 21.24 -23.12
C SER A 59 -8.31 21.87 -23.77
N SER A 60 -7.13 21.60 -23.23
CA SER A 60 -5.85 22.17 -23.67
C SER A 60 -4.78 21.10 -23.84
N LYS A 61 -3.86 21.29 -24.80
CA LYS A 61 -2.70 20.42 -24.98
C LYS A 61 -1.83 20.41 -23.72
N LYS A 62 -1.60 21.58 -23.12
CA LYS A 62 -0.76 21.69 -21.92
C LYS A 62 -1.40 20.97 -20.72
N LEU A 63 -2.68 21.24 -20.46
CA LEU A 63 -3.40 20.61 -19.35
C LEU A 63 -3.44 19.07 -19.48
N PHE A 64 -3.66 18.56 -20.70
CA PHE A 64 -3.67 17.12 -20.91
C PHE A 64 -2.31 16.47 -20.63
N TYR A 65 -1.24 16.97 -21.23
CA TYR A 65 0.08 16.33 -21.13
C TYR A 65 0.82 16.63 -19.82
N PHE A 66 0.60 17.79 -19.19
CA PHE A 66 1.30 18.17 -17.95
C PHE A 66 0.49 17.93 -16.67
N ILE A 67 -0.81 17.65 -16.76
CA ILE A 67 -1.64 17.40 -15.57
C ILE A 67 -2.40 16.08 -15.68
N ALA A 68 -3.25 15.90 -16.70
CA ALA A 68 -4.05 14.67 -16.80
C ALA A 68 -3.18 13.42 -16.98
N LEU A 69 -2.23 13.46 -17.90
CA LEU A 69 -1.39 12.31 -18.23
C LEU A 69 -0.48 11.88 -17.06
N PRO A 70 0.21 12.79 -16.33
CA PRO A 70 0.96 12.41 -15.13
C PRO A 70 0.10 11.80 -14.03
N ILE A 71 -1.11 12.33 -13.79
CA ILE A 71 -2.03 11.74 -12.82
C ILE A 71 -2.44 10.34 -13.26
N LEU A 72 -2.86 10.17 -14.53
CA LEU A 72 -3.20 8.86 -15.09
C LEU A 72 -2.01 7.89 -15.07
N PHE A 73 -0.78 8.40 -15.18
CA PHE A 73 0.44 7.61 -15.06
C PHE A 73 0.61 7.05 -13.64
N ILE A 74 0.32 7.84 -12.60
CA ILE A 74 0.34 7.37 -11.21
C ILE A 74 -0.67 6.22 -11.02
N TYR A 75 -1.92 6.40 -11.48
CA TYR A 75 -2.93 5.34 -11.43
C TYR A 75 -2.50 4.10 -12.24
N ALA A 76 -1.94 4.30 -13.44
CA ALA A 76 -1.49 3.22 -14.31
C ALA A 76 -0.37 2.39 -13.69
N CYS A 77 0.64 3.03 -13.08
CA CYS A 77 1.75 2.35 -12.45
C CYS A 77 1.30 1.52 -11.24
N TYR A 78 0.34 2.01 -10.46
CA TYR A 78 -0.16 1.31 -9.29
C TYR A 78 -1.22 0.24 -9.62
N ALA A 79 -1.93 0.36 -10.74
CA ALA A 79 -3.07 -0.49 -11.07
C ALA A 79 -2.86 -2.01 -10.93
N PRO A 80 -1.75 -2.61 -11.41
CA PRO A 80 -1.53 -4.04 -11.27
C PRO A 80 -1.43 -4.49 -9.80
N ILE A 81 -0.86 -3.62 -8.96
CA ILE A 81 -0.73 -3.86 -7.52
C ILE A 81 -2.10 -3.67 -6.85
N GLY A 82 -2.79 -2.56 -7.13
CA GLY A 82 -4.03 -2.21 -6.45
C GLY A 82 -5.18 -3.18 -6.70
N VAL A 83 -5.26 -3.81 -7.88
CA VAL A 83 -6.27 -4.84 -8.17
C VAL A 83 -6.04 -6.12 -7.34
N ASN A 84 -4.78 -6.51 -7.11
CA ASN A 84 -4.43 -7.75 -6.41
C ASN A 84 -4.35 -7.58 -4.90
N PHE A 85 -3.82 -6.45 -4.45
CA PHE A 85 -3.46 -6.23 -3.05
C PHE A 85 -4.32 -5.16 -2.37
N GLY A 86 -5.11 -4.39 -3.13
CA GLY A 86 -5.97 -3.33 -2.60
C GLY A 86 -5.23 -1.99 -2.46
N ALA A 87 -5.80 -1.08 -1.67
CA ALA A 87 -5.27 0.27 -1.49
C ALA A 87 -3.85 0.32 -0.88
N PRO A 88 -3.05 1.39 -1.10
CA PRO A 88 -1.75 1.62 -0.47
C PRO A 88 -1.87 1.78 1.05
N SER A 89 -1.94 0.66 1.76
CA SER A 89 -1.96 0.63 3.21
C SER A 89 -0.57 0.90 3.78
N TYR A 90 -0.52 1.29 5.07
CA TYR A 90 0.72 1.38 5.83
C TYR A 90 1.60 0.13 5.63
N GLN A 91 0.97 -1.05 5.64
CA GLN A 91 1.67 -2.33 5.53
C GLN A 91 2.43 -2.41 4.20
N TYR A 92 1.74 -2.20 3.07
CA TYR A 92 2.38 -2.29 1.75
C TYR A 92 3.45 -1.23 1.51
N ILE A 93 3.21 0.00 1.96
CA ILE A 93 4.19 1.07 1.84
C ILE A 93 5.42 0.75 2.71
N ALA A 94 5.22 0.34 3.96
CA ALA A 94 6.31 -0.01 4.86
C ALA A 94 7.12 -1.23 4.37
N SER A 95 6.48 -2.24 3.77
CA SER A 95 7.23 -3.32 3.12
C SER A 95 8.12 -2.77 2.02
N VAL A 96 7.61 -1.93 1.10
CA VAL A 96 8.45 -1.38 0.01
C VAL A 96 9.68 -0.64 0.54
N PHE A 97 9.59 0.06 1.67
CA PHE A 97 10.76 0.72 2.29
C PHE A 97 11.77 -0.24 2.93
N ALA A 98 11.37 -1.46 3.25
CA ALA A 98 12.20 -2.44 3.96
C ALA A 98 12.60 -3.66 3.12
N THR A 99 11.91 -3.90 2.00
CA THR A 99 12.11 -5.02 1.09
C THR A 99 13.43 -4.87 0.33
N ASP A 100 14.16 -5.98 0.16
CA ASP A 100 15.35 -6.01 -0.68
C ASP A 100 15.02 -6.18 -2.18
N LEU A 101 16.03 -6.04 -3.04
CA LEU A 101 15.83 -6.08 -4.50
C LEU A 101 15.42 -7.46 -5.03
N GLN A 102 15.62 -8.53 -4.25
CA GLN A 102 15.26 -9.91 -4.61
C GLN A 102 13.83 -10.23 -4.19
N GLU A 103 13.44 -9.90 -2.97
CA GLU A 103 12.06 -9.96 -2.49
C GLU A 103 11.13 -9.09 -3.37
N GLY A 104 11.60 -7.92 -3.80
CA GLY A 104 10.86 -7.07 -4.73
C GLY A 104 10.57 -7.76 -6.07
N LYS A 105 11.51 -8.55 -6.61
CA LYS A 105 11.29 -9.31 -7.86
C LYS A 105 10.28 -10.42 -7.68
N GLU A 106 10.36 -11.15 -6.56
CA GLU A 106 9.41 -12.22 -6.25
C GLU A 106 7.99 -11.67 -6.07
N PHE A 107 7.85 -10.50 -5.42
CA PHE A 107 6.57 -9.80 -5.29
C PHE A 107 5.95 -9.48 -6.67
N PHE A 108 6.71 -8.89 -7.59
CA PHE A 108 6.19 -8.61 -8.94
C PHE A 108 5.88 -9.89 -9.72
N ALA A 109 6.59 -10.98 -9.49
CA ALA A 109 6.31 -12.27 -10.12
C ALA A 109 4.98 -12.91 -9.65
N GLN A 110 4.44 -12.49 -8.51
CA GLN A 110 3.14 -12.98 -8.01
C GLN A 110 1.95 -12.31 -8.72
N ILE A 111 2.15 -11.18 -9.39
CA ILE A 111 1.07 -10.45 -10.08
C ILE A 111 0.70 -11.18 -11.39
N PRO A 112 -0.58 -11.49 -11.62
CA PRO A 112 -1.03 -12.09 -12.87
C PRO A 112 -0.64 -11.27 -14.10
N LEU A 113 -0.17 -11.94 -15.16
CA LEU A 113 0.26 -11.28 -16.41
C LEU A 113 -0.84 -10.41 -17.05
N LEU A 114 -2.11 -10.75 -16.84
CA LEU A 114 -3.25 -9.98 -17.34
C LEU A 114 -3.36 -8.59 -16.71
N ASP A 115 -2.95 -8.44 -15.44
CA ASP A 115 -3.11 -7.18 -14.71
C ASP A 115 -2.10 -6.12 -15.15
N TYR A 116 -0.99 -6.54 -15.78
CA TYR A 116 -0.09 -5.63 -16.50
C TYR A 116 -0.74 -5.00 -17.75
N GLY A 117 -1.93 -5.46 -18.16
CA GLY A 117 -2.76 -4.81 -19.17
C GLY A 117 -3.39 -3.49 -18.72
N TYR A 118 -3.59 -3.27 -17.40
CA TYR A 118 -4.19 -2.05 -16.86
C TYR A 118 -3.43 -0.77 -17.26
N PRO A 119 -2.09 -0.68 -17.09
CA PRO A 119 -1.33 0.49 -17.52
C PRO A 119 -1.54 0.84 -19.00
N LEU A 120 -1.58 -0.16 -19.87
CA LEU A 120 -1.81 0.01 -21.31
C LEU A 120 -3.24 0.49 -21.60
N ALA A 121 -4.24 -0.07 -20.91
CA ALA A 121 -5.64 0.34 -21.07
C ALA A 121 -5.85 1.79 -20.62
N ILE A 122 -5.26 2.19 -19.49
CA ILE A 122 -5.40 3.55 -18.94
C ILE A 122 -4.66 4.57 -19.81
N LEU A 123 -3.34 4.39 -20.02
CA LEU A 123 -2.52 5.37 -20.74
C LEU A 123 -2.77 5.33 -22.25
N GLY A 124 -2.80 4.13 -22.83
CA GLY A 124 -3.10 3.93 -24.24
C GLY A 124 -4.52 4.41 -24.57
N GLY A 125 -5.49 4.09 -23.72
CA GLY A 125 -6.87 4.59 -23.83
C GLY A 125 -6.93 6.11 -23.77
N ALA A 126 -6.24 6.75 -22.82
CA ALA A 126 -6.23 8.22 -22.69
C ALA A 126 -5.61 8.92 -23.91
N LEU A 127 -4.50 8.39 -24.43
CA LEU A 127 -3.86 8.90 -25.64
C LEU A 127 -4.74 8.68 -26.88
N LEU A 128 -5.42 7.54 -26.98
CA LEU A 128 -6.36 7.24 -28.05
C LEU A 128 -7.57 8.18 -28.00
N TYR A 129 -8.18 8.36 -26.83
CA TYR A 129 -9.25 9.33 -26.60
C TYR A 129 -8.81 10.74 -27.03
N ARG A 130 -7.61 11.18 -26.64
CA ARG A 130 -7.07 12.47 -27.04
C ARG A 130 -6.96 12.61 -28.55
N ARG A 131 -6.42 11.59 -29.24
CA ARG A 131 -6.28 11.59 -30.71
C ARG A 131 -7.63 11.62 -31.41
N LEU A 132 -8.60 10.81 -30.96
CA LEU A 132 -9.94 10.76 -31.55
C LEU A 132 -10.72 12.05 -31.33
N SER A 133 -10.70 12.60 -30.11
CA SER A 133 -11.34 13.87 -29.79
C SER A 133 -10.81 15.01 -30.66
N GLN A 134 -9.50 15.06 -30.91
CA GLN A 134 -8.90 16.05 -31.80
C GLN A 134 -9.24 15.81 -33.28
N LYS A 135 -9.14 14.56 -33.76
CA LYS A 135 -9.43 14.19 -35.16
C LYS A 135 -10.85 14.52 -35.58
N PHE A 136 -11.82 14.31 -34.69
CA PHE A 136 -13.24 14.56 -34.96
C PHE A 136 -13.73 15.90 -34.41
N HIS A 137 -12.83 16.78 -33.94
CA HIS A 137 -13.15 18.10 -33.37
C HIS A 137 -14.20 18.06 -32.25
N LEU A 138 -14.19 17.01 -31.43
CA LEU A 138 -15.15 16.77 -30.35
C LEU A 138 -14.77 17.62 -29.12
N ALA A 139 -15.41 18.77 -28.98
CA ALA A 139 -15.17 19.70 -27.88
C ALA A 139 -16.18 19.55 -26.75
N PHE A 140 -16.20 18.38 -26.08
CA PHE A 140 -17.12 18.10 -24.95
C PHE A 140 -17.06 19.19 -23.86
N TYR A 141 -15.85 19.65 -23.55
CA TYR A 141 -15.58 20.72 -22.58
C TYR A 141 -16.19 22.09 -22.95
N LYS A 142 -16.71 22.30 -24.17
CA LYS A 142 -17.41 23.54 -24.56
C LYS A 142 -18.93 23.45 -24.40
N ASN A 143 -19.48 22.25 -24.18
CA ASN A 143 -20.92 22.07 -24.03
C ASN A 143 -21.37 22.56 -22.65
N LYS A 144 -22.08 23.69 -22.60
CA LYS A 144 -22.55 24.31 -21.35
C LYS A 144 -23.46 23.40 -20.52
N GLY A 145 -24.32 22.61 -21.17
CA GLY A 145 -25.19 21.66 -20.46
C GLY A 145 -24.39 20.54 -19.81
N LEU A 146 -23.41 19.99 -20.52
CA LEU A 146 -22.49 19.00 -19.97
C LEU A 146 -21.67 19.58 -18.80
N LEU A 147 -21.13 20.80 -18.94
CA LEU A 147 -20.39 21.45 -17.85
C LEU A 147 -21.25 21.69 -16.60
N ALA A 148 -22.52 22.08 -16.78
CA ALA A 148 -23.45 22.23 -15.65
C ALA A 148 -23.72 20.90 -14.96
N LEU A 149 -23.89 19.81 -15.72
CA LEU A 149 -24.04 18.45 -15.15
C LEU A 149 -22.79 18.00 -14.40
N ILE A 150 -21.60 18.27 -14.94
CA ILE A 150 -20.33 17.99 -14.28
C ILE A 150 -20.23 18.76 -12.96
N PHE A 151 -20.56 20.05 -12.99
CA PHE A 151 -20.52 20.89 -11.79
C PHE A 151 -21.48 20.40 -10.71
N VAL A 152 -22.73 20.09 -11.08
CA VAL A 152 -23.71 19.49 -10.16
C VAL A 152 -23.19 18.17 -9.60
N ASN A 153 -22.69 17.27 -10.45
CA ASN A 153 -22.14 15.99 -10.01
C ASN A 153 -20.96 16.16 -9.03
N ALA A 154 -20.14 17.20 -9.20
CA ALA A 154 -19.00 17.50 -8.33
C ALA A 154 -19.39 18.05 -6.94
N LEU A 155 -20.61 18.58 -6.76
CA LEU A 155 -21.06 19.07 -5.44
C LEU A 155 -21.38 17.95 -4.45
N TRP A 156 -21.79 16.78 -4.93
CA TRP A 156 -22.18 15.64 -4.08
C TRP A 156 -21.26 14.42 -4.22
N GLY A 157 -20.38 14.39 -5.23
CA GLY A 157 -19.52 13.24 -5.46
C GLY A 157 -18.18 13.34 -4.72
N ASN A 158 -17.71 12.21 -4.21
CA ASN A 158 -16.38 12.10 -3.62
C ASN A 158 -15.31 12.44 -4.66
N ILE A 159 -14.31 13.22 -4.26
CA ILE A 159 -13.26 13.72 -5.14
C ILE A 159 -12.52 12.52 -5.75
N PRO A 160 -12.32 12.45 -7.08
CA PRO A 160 -11.66 11.32 -7.74
C PRO A 160 -10.21 11.10 -7.25
N PHE A 161 -9.63 12.08 -6.56
CA PHE A 161 -8.28 12.08 -6.01
C PHE A 161 -8.18 11.63 -4.56
N GLN A 162 -9.29 11.23 -3.92
CA GLN A 162 -9.26 10.64 -2.58
C GLN A 162 -8.20 9.53 -2.45
N PRO A 163 -8.06 8.58 -3.41
CA PRO A 163 -6.96 7.61 -3.40
C PRO A 163 -5.57 8.21 -3.28
N LEU A 164 -5.29 9.29 -4.02
CA LEU A 164 -3.98 9.95 -4.00
C LEU A 164 -3.71 10.61 -2.65
N GLN A 165 -4.72 11.26 -2.07
CA GLN A 165 -4.61 11.89 -0.76
C GLN A 165 -4.39 10.86 0.36
N GLU A 166 -5.17 9.79 0.37
CA GLU A 166 -5.03 8.73 1.37
C GLU A 166 -3.69 8.00 1.24
N SER A 167 -3.22 7.77 0.02
CA SER A 167 -1.90 7.19 -0.25
C SER A 167 -0.77 8.09 0.24
N TYR A 168 -0.89 9.40 0.03
CA TYR A 168 0.07 10.39 0.52
C TYR A 168 0.12 10.38 2.05
N LEU A 169 -1.04 10.41 2.72
CA LEU A 169 -1.12 10.38 4.19
C LEU A 169 -0.57 9.07 4.76
N ALA A 170 -0.86 7.94 4.14
CA ALA A 170 -0.30 6.65 4.54
C ALA A 170 1.23 6.63 4.39
N GLY A 171 1.77 7.19 3.30
CA GLY A 171 3.21 7.33 3.08
C GLY A 171 3.88 8.27 4.06
N GLU A 172 3.28 9.42 4.33
CA GLU A 172 3.77 10.38 5.33
C GLU A 172 3.84 9.74 6.72
N LYS A 173 2.81 8.98 7.12
CA LYS A 173 2.79 8.23 8.38
C LYS A 173 3.93 7.22 8.47
N VAL A 174 4.22 6.46 7.41
CA VAL A 174 5.36 5.52 7.38
C VAL A 174 6.68 6.26 7.54
N VAL A 175 6.86 7.36 6.81
CA VAL A 175 8.09 8.17 6.88
C VAL A 175 8.28 8.79 8.25
N GLU A 176 7.22 9.33 8.86
CA GLU A 176 7.26 9.88 10.21
C GLU A 176 7.62 8.80 11.24
N GLU A 177 7.02 7.61 11.11
CA GLU A 177 7.30 6.49 11.99
C GLU A 177 8.74 5.99 11.88
N LEU A 178 9.26 5.84 10.66
CA LEU A 178 10.68 5.52 10.44
C LEU A 178 11.59 6.60 11.03
N ARG A 179 11.24 7.89 10.91
CA ARG A 179 11.99 8.98 11.56
C ARG A 179 11.96 8.89 13.08
N LEU A 180 10.84 8.51 13.68
CA LEU A 180 10.73 8.31 15.13
C LEU A 180 11.61 7.15 15.59
N LEU A 181 11.64 6.05 14.83
CA LEU A 181 12.47 4.88 15.10
C LEU A 181 13.97 5.18 14.97
N ASN A 182 14.35 6.05 14.05
CA ASN A 182 15.74 6.46 13.85
C ASN A 182 16.22 7.47 14.90
N ARG A 183 15.30 8.06 15.69
CA ARG A 183 15.65 8.92 16.81
C ARG A 183 15.92 8.04 18.03
N PHE A 184 17.19 7.98 18.41
CA PHE A 184 17.75 7.14 19.47
C PHE A 184 17.16 7.31 20.88
N ASP A 185 16.38 8.36 21.12
CA ASP A 185 15.99 8.77 22.48
C ASP A 185 14.47 8.74 22.68
N VAL A 186 13.74 7.73 22.17
CA VAL A 186 12.35 7.54 22.58
C VAL A 186 12.38 7.01 24.03
N PRO A 187 12.05 7.84 25.05
CA PRO A 187 12.15 7.42 26.45
C PRO A 187 11.10 6.36 26.76
N SER A 188 11.48 5.44 27.65
CA SER A 188 10.58 4.40 28.16
C SER A 188 9.50 5.00 29.06
N GLU A 189 8.29 4.46 28.94
CA GLU A 189 7.13 4.75 29.80
C GLU A 189 6.75 3.56 30.71
N TRP A 190 7.54 2.48 30.75
CA TRP A 190 7.23 1.27 31.53
C TRP A 190 7.29 1.46 33.05
N GLY A 191 7.82 2.58 33.54
CA GLY A 191 8.06 2.78 34.97
C GLY A 191 9.05 1.76 35.53
N GLU A 192 8.98 1.47 36.83
CA GLU A 192 9.72 0.39 37.45
C GLU A 192 8.97 -0.93 37.28
N SER A 193 9.64 -1.94 36.73
CA SER A 193 9.08 -3.28 36.56
C SER A 193 9.80 -4.25 37.51
N GLN A 194 9.11 -5.30 37.94
CA GLN A 194 9.69 -6.30 38.84
C GLN A 194 9.39 -7.69 38.30
N LEU A 195 10.35 -8.59 38.46
CA LEU A 195 10.11 -10.02 38.25
C LEU A 195 9.28 -10.55 39.40
N ASP A 196 8.36 -11.45 39.09
CA ASP A 196 7.65 -12.18 40.13
C ASP A 196 8.67 -13.00 40.94
N SER A 197 8.61 -12.84 42.26
CA SER A 197 9.39 -13.60 43.25
C SER A 197 9.26 -15.12 43.11
N CYS A 198 8.21 -15.61 42.44
CA CYS A 198 8.01 -17.03 42.16
C CYS A 198 8.63 -17.50 40.82
N SER A 199 9.37 -16.66 40.10
CA SER A 199 9.96 -17.09 38.83
C SER A 199 11.01 -18.19 39.04
N HIS A 200 10.84 -19.29 38.30
CA HIS A 200 11.72 -20.46 38.37
C HIS A 200 12.92 -20.40 37.42
N TYR A 201 13.05 -19.32 36.62
CA TYR A 201 14.03 -19.23 35.55
C TYR A 201 14.82 -17.92 35.61
N ASP A 202 16.13 -18.02 35.41
CA ASP A 202 17.05 -16.88 35.34
C ASP A 202 17.26 -16.41 33.89
N ASP A 203 17.15 -17.33 32.91
CA ASP A 203 17.36 -17.08 31.49
C ASP A 203 16.08 -17.25 30.68
N TYR A 204 15.81 -16.28 29.79
CA TYR A 204 14.65 -16.27 28.91
C TYR A 204 15.11 -16.17 27.46
N ILE A 205 14.69 -17.13 26.63
CA ILE A 205 15.02 -17.16 25.21
C ILE A 205 13.74 -16.98 24.40
N LEU A 206 13.71 -15.89 23.62
CA LEU A 206 12.65 -15.63 22.64
C LEU A 206 13.21 -15.85 21.23
N VAL A 207 12.66 -16.83 20.51
CA VAL A 207 12.98 -17.08 19.10
C VAL A 207 11.89 -16.49 18.23
N ILE A 208 12.27 -15.56 17.35
CA ILE A 208 11.35 -14.91 16.41
C ILE A 208 11.58 -15.54 15.04
N GLY A 209 10.58 -16.28 14.55
CA GLY A 209 10.62 -16.87 13.22
C GLY A 209 10.30 -15.87 12.11
N GLU A 210 10.55 -16.25 10.87
CA GLU A 210 10.24 -15.47 9.67
C GLU A 210 9.36 -16.31 8.73
N SER A 211 8.22 -15.75 8.28
CA SER A 211 7.34 -16.32 7.24
C SER A 211 6.80 -17.75 7.44
N ALA A 212 7.05 -18.40 8.58
CA ALA A 212 6.59 -19.75 8.88
C ALA A 212 5.07 -19.78 9.10
N ARG A 213 4.37 -20.63 8.34
CA ARG A 213 2.91 -20.78 8.42
C ARG A 213 2.52 -22.09 9.08
N LYS A 214 1.56 -22.01 10.01
CA LYS A 214 1.02 -23.16 10.76
C LYS A 214 0.53 -24.29 9.86
N ASP A 215 -0.16 -23.98 8.77
CA ASP A 215 -0.76 -24.97 7.86
C ASP A 215 0.28 -25.81 7.10
N TYR A 216 1.53 -25.39 7.09
CA TYR A 216 2.67 -26.12 6.53
C TYR A 216 3.54 -26.79 7.60
N HIS A 217 3.12 -26.87 8.87
CA HIS A 217 3.91 -27.52 9.93
C HIS A 217 3.30 -28.87 10.33
N HIS A 218 4.12 -29.93 10.32
CA HIS A 218 3.67 -31.27 10.72
C HIS A 218 3.10 -31.32 12.13
N ALA A 219 3.73 -30.59 13.06
CA ALA A 219 3.30 -30.49 14.45
C ALA A 219 1.85 -29.96 14.59
N TYR A 220 1.34 -29.28 13.55
CA TYR A 220 -0.02 -28.75 13.48
C TYR A 220 -0.93 -29.52 12.49
N GLY A 221 -0.50 -30.68 12.00
CA GLY A 221 -1.30 -31.57 11.16
C GLY A 221 -0.95 -31.60 9.66
N TYR A 222 0.10 -30.92 9.23
CA TYR A 222 0.58 -31.02 7.84
C TYR A 222 1.08 -32.45 7.54
N PRO A 223 0.73 -33.09 6.40
CA PRO A 223 1.00 -34.51 6.17
C PRO A 223 2.50 -34.86 6.06
N VAL A 224 3.37 -33.91 5.72
CA VAL A 224 4.81 -34.14 5.60
C VAL A 224 5.49 -33.85 6.93
N ALA A 225 6.32 -34.78 7.41
CA ALA A 225 7.06 -34.69 8.68
C ALA A 225 8.22 -33.67 8.65
N ASN A 226 7.91 -32.39 8.44
CA ASN A 226 8.88 -31.31 8.29
C ASN A 226 9.20 -30.54 9.58
N THR A 227 8.56 -30.88 10.70
CA THR A 227 8.87 -30.30 12.02
C THR A 227 9.14 -31.39 13.07
N PRO A 228 10.11 -32.30 12.86
CA PRO A 228 10.32 -33.46 13.73
C PRO A 228 10.67 -33.05 15.17
N PHE A 229 11.59 -32.07 15.34
CA PHE A 229 11.96 -31.57 16.66
C PHE A 229 10.77 -30.98 17.41
N LEU A 230 10.02 -30.07 16.77
CA LEU A 230 8.83 -29.42 17.36
C LEU A 230 7.76 -30.44 17.76
N SER A 231 7.61 -31.52 16.99
CA SER A 231 6.61 -32.57 17.26
C SER A 231 6.96 -33.45 18.47
N THR A 232 8.22 -33.48 18.88
CA THR A 232 8.72 -34.31 19.99
C THR A 232 9.21 -33.50 21.20
N ALA A 233 9.30 -32.19 21.07
CA ALA A 233 9.85 -31.31 22.10
C ALA A 233 8.95 -31.33 23.35
N LYS A 234 9.59 -31.30 24.53
CA LYS A 234 8.89 -31.16 25.81
C LYS A 234 8.47 -29.70 26.00
N GLY A 235 7.34 -29.33 25.42
CA GLY A 235 6.79 -27.97 25.51
C GLY A 235 5.30 -27.92 25.19
N THR A 236 4.71 -26.75 25.37
CA THR A 236 3.31 -26.50 25.04
C THR A 236 3.22 -25.98 23.61
N LEU A 237 2.59 -26.76 22.72
CA LEU A 237 2.26 -26.30 21.39
C LEU A 237 0.98 -25.46 21.47
N ILE A 238 1.09 -24.16 21.19
CA ILE A 238 -0.05 -23.25 21.20
C ILE A 238 -0.69 -23.21 19.81
N ASP A 239 -2.00 -23.38 19.78
CA ASP A 239 -2.83 -23.20 18.59
C ASP A 239 -3.78 -21.99 18.76
N GLY A 240 -4.07 -21.28 17.67
CA GLY A 240 -5.00 -20.15 17.64
C GLY A 240 -4.36 -18.76 17.62
N LEU A 241 -3.03 -18.66 17.44
CA LEU A 241 -2.36 -17.37 17.29
C LEU A 241 -2.45 -16.86 15.84
N THR A 242 -2.72 -15.56 15.70
CA THR A 242 -2.71 -14.84 14.42
C THR A 242 -1.69 -13.71 14.50
N ALA A 243 -0.92 -13.50 13.42
CA ALA A 243 0.04 -12.40 13.36
C ALA A 243 -0.68 -11.04 13.49
N GLY A 244 -0.03 -10.08 14.14
CA GLY A 244 -0.58 -8.72 14.31
C GLY A 244 -0.68 -7.93 13.00
N GLY A 245 0.05 -8.33 11.96
CA GLY A 245 0.02 -7.70 10.65
C GLY A 245 0.25 -8.71 9.52
N THR A 246 0.15 -8.23 8.28
CA THR A 246 0.33 -9.04 7.07
C THR A 246 1.79 -9.14 6.61
N ASN A 247 2.68 -8.34 7.21
CA ASN A 247 4.11 -8.36 6.95
C ASN A 247 4.93 -8.22 8.24
N THR A 248 6.24 -8.40 8.11
CA THR A 248 7.20 -8.45 9.21
C THR A 248 7.19 -7.16 10.03
N ILE A 249 7.24 -5.99 9.40
CA ILE A 249 7.20 -4.69 10.09
C ILE A 249 5.90 -4.50 10.88
N ALA A 250 4.75 -4.71 10.25
CA ALA A 250 3.47 -4.49 10.91
C ALA A 250 3.24 -5.47 12.07
N SER A 251 3.66 -6.73 11.89
CA SER A 251 3.56 -7.75 12.93
C SER A 251 4.46 -7.45 14.12
N LEU A 252 5.74 -7.15 13.86
CA LEU A 252 6.73 -6.95 14.90
C LEU A 252 6.53 -5.62 15.63
N LYS A 253 6.03 -4.59 14.95
CA LYS A 253 5.57 -3.35 15.61
C LYS A 253 4.57 -3.64 16.72
N LEU A 254 3.59 -4.50 16.47
CA LEU A 254 2.56 -4.83 17.45
C LEU A 254 3.04 -5.84 18.48
N MET A 255 3.92 -6.76 18.09
CA MET A 255 4.48 -7.77 18.99
C MET A 255 5.46 -7.18 20.01
N PHE A 256 6.32 -6.25 19.61
CA PHE A 256 7.36 -5.67 20.46
C PHE A 256 6.99 -4.36 21.12
N THR A 257 5.73 -3.95 21.04
CA THR A 257 5.23 -2.82 21.81
C THR A 257 4.00 -3.24 22.60
N LYS A 258 3.56 -2.41 23.53
CA LYS A 258 2.20 -2.49 24.08
C LYS A 258 1.27 -1.69 23.16
N PRO A 259 0.59 -2.33 22.19
CA PRO A 259 -0.23 -1.60 21.23
C PRO A 259 -1.52 -1.08 21.86
N ASN A 260 -2.07 -0.04 21.25
CA ASN A 260 -3.45 0.36 21.45
C ASN A 260 -4.37 -0.70 20.83
N LYS A 261 -5.23 -1.33 21.63
CA LYS A 261 -6.11 -2.43 21.18
C LYS A 261 -7.28 -1.96 20.31
N GLN A 262 -7.61 -0.67 20.33
CA GLN A 262 -8.68 -0.09 19.51
C GLN A 262 -8.16 0.31 18.13
N THR A 263 -6.99 0.95 18.06
CA THR A 263 -6.42 1.44 16.79
C THR A 263 -5.42 0.48 16.14
N TRP A 264 -4.98 -0.56 16.86
CA TRP A 264 -3.88 -1.45 16.45
C TRP A 264 -2.62 -0.66 16.06
N GLU A 265 -2.29 0.33 16.88
CA GLU A 265 -1.08 1.13 16.73
C GLU A 265 -0.08 0.78 17.84
N GLY A 266 1.15 0.50 17.43
CA GLY A 266 2.26 0.23 18.35
C GLY A 266 2.72 1.48 19.09
N ASN A 267 3.08 1.32 20.36
CA ASN A 267 3.64 2.39 21.18
C ASN A 267 5.12 2.10 21.48
N TYR A 268 6.03 2.75 20.75
CA TYR A 268 7.48 2.57 20.91
C TYR A 268 8.03 3.03 22.27
N ARG A 269 7.29 3.84 23.03
CA ARG A 269 7.65 4.21 24.42
C ARG A 269 7.38 3.07 25.40
N LEU A 270 6.51 2.14 25.02
CA LEU A 270 6.19 0.93 25.75
C LEU A 270 6.66 -0.30 24.95
N ASN A 271 7.94 -0.31 24.57
CA ASN A 271 8.53 -1.43 23.82
C ASN A 271 9.04 -2.55 24.74
N PHE A 272 9.12 -3.75 24.20
CA PHE A 272 9.43 -4.98 24.92
C PHE A 272 10.82 -4.98 25.55
N ILE A 273 11.83 -4.43 24.88
CA ILE A 273 13.21 -4.39 25.39
C ILE A 273 13.31 -3.46 26.60
N ASP A 274 12.66 -2.29 26.54
CA ASP A 274 12.64 -1.35 27.67
C ASP A 274 11.92 -1.95 28.89
N LEU A 275 10.88 -2.76 28.71
CA LEU A 275 10.21 -3.48 29.79
C LEU A 275 11.14 -4.48 30.49
N ILE A 276 11.91 -5.24 29.71
CA ILE A 276 12.84 -6.24 30.25
C ILE A 276 13.94 -5.52 31.05
N LYS A 277 14.46 -4.42 30.50
CA LYS A 277 15.48 -3.61 31.17
C LYS A 277 14.96 -2.92 32.43
N SER A 278 13.72 -2.43 32.43
CA SER A 278 13.10 -1.87 33.65
C SER A 278 12.87 -2.91 34.74
N ALA A 279 12.91 -4.20 34.41
CA ALA A 279 12.91 -5.31 35.37
C ALA A 279 14.31 -5.77 35.80
N GLY A 280 15.38 -5.10 35.35
CA GLY A 280 16.76 -5.40 35.73
C GLY A 280 17.40 -6.60 35.00
N ILE A 281 16.75 -7.13 33.95
CA ILE A 281 17.30 -8.23 33.15
C ILE A 281 18.24 -7.68 32.07
N LYS A 282 19.43 -8.28 31.94
CA LYS A 282 20.35 -7.98 30.84
C LYS A 282 19.83 -8.53 29.51
N THR A 283 19.86 -7.70 28.47
CA THR A 283 19.27 -8.02 27.16
C THR A 283 20.31 -8.30 26.08
N TYR A 284 20.09 -9.37 25.31
CA TYR A 284 20.91 -9.75 24.16
C TYR A 284 20.04 -9.87 22.91
N TRP A 285 20.43 -9.24 21.82
CA TRP A 285 19.77 -9.38 20.52
C TRP A 285 20.70 -10.06 19.51
N LEU A 286 20.32 -11.27 19.07
CA LEU A 286 21.05 -12.01 18.05
C LEU A 286 20.20 -12.06 16.78
N SER A 287 20.74 -11.61 15.65
CA SER A 287 20.02 -11.62 14.38
C SER A 287 20.85 -12.15 13.24
N ASN A 288 20.26 -13.07 12.48
CA ASN A 288 20.76 -13.51 11.18
C ASN A 288 20.14 -12.75 10.01
N GLN A 289 19.14 -11.89 10.28
CA GLN A 289 18.56 -11.00 9.27
C GLN A 289 19.54 -9.86 8.97
N GLY A 290 19.60 -9.47 7.70
CA GLY A 290 20.50 -8.44 7.21
C GLY A 290 20.31 -7.12 7.97
N TYR A 291 21.41 -6.52 8.39
CA TYR A 291 21.43 -5.16 8.92
C TYR A 291 21.35 -4.18 7.74
N LEU A 292 20.13 -3.89 7.28
CA LEU A 292 19.88 -2.75 6.40
C LEU A 292 20.01 -1.50 7.27
N GLY A 293 21.20 -0.90 7.24
CA GLY A 293 21.48 0.40 7.84
C GLY A 293 21.37 0.49 9.38
N GLN A 294 21.98 1.54 9.90
CA GLN A 294 21.64 2.02 11.23
C GLN A 294 20.20 2.57 11.15
N TYR A 295 19.22 1.77 11.59
CA TYR A 295 17.81 2.13 11.83
C TYR A 295 16.76 1.91 10.71
N ASP A 296 17.03 1.19 9.61
CA ASP A 296 16.07 1.16 8.48
C ASP A 296 14.72 0.45 8.76
N THR A 297 14.59 -0.29 9.87
CA THR A 297 13.32 -0.97 10.25
C THR A 297 13.00 -0.81 11.75
N PRO A 298 11.72 -0.94 12.16
CA PRO A 298 11.34 -0.95 13.57
C PRO A 298 12.06 -2.03 14.39
N ILE A 299 12.41 -3.14 13.75
CA ILE A 299 13.13 -4.27 14.38
C ILE A 299 14.52 -3.81 14.76
N SER A 300 15.27 -3.20 13.82
CA SER A 300 16.61 -2.69 14.08
C SER A 300 16.58 -1.62 15.18
N ALA A 301 15.59 -0.74 15.19
CA ALA A 301 15.44 0.27 16.23
C ALA A 301 15.21 -0.33 17.63
N ILE A 302 14.33 -1.33 17.76
CA ILE A 302 14.09 -2.04 19.01
C ILE A 302 15.31 -2.87 19.42
N ALA A 303 15.93 -3.59 18.49
CA ALA A 303 17.15 -4.35 18.71
C ALA A 303 18.28 -3.48 19.26
N ASN A 304 18.42 -2.24 18.76
CA ASN A 304 19.42 -1.28 19.20
C ASN A 304 19.24 -0.80 20.65
N LYS A 305 18.07 -1.00 21.27
CA LYS A 305 17.85 -0.72 22.71
C LYS A 305 18.41 -1.80 23.64
N SER A 306 18.75 -2.97 23.08
CA SER A 306 19.34 -4.08 23.84
C SER A 306 20.75 -3.74 24.31
N ASP A 307 21.17 -4.31 25.43
CA ASP A 307 22.50 -4.06 26.02
C ASP A 307 23.61 -4.60 25.13
N GLU A 308 23.40 -5.78 24.53
CA GLU A 308 24.32 -6.42 23.61
C GLU A 308 23.60 -6.80 22.30
N LYS A 309 24.27 -6.62 21.17
CA LYS A 309 23.70 -6.92 19.85
C LYS A 309 24.71 -7.59 18.92
N ILE A 310 24.31 -8.70 18.33
CA ILE A 310 25.13 -9.49 17.41
C ILE A 310 24.34 -9.68 16.11
N PHE A 311 24.82 -9.05 15.05
CA PHE A 311 24.29 -9.24 13.70
C PHE A 311 25.30 -10.06 12.90
N PHE A 312 24.93 -11.30 12.56
CA PHE A 312 25.81 -12.22 11.84
C PHE A 312 25.99 -11.81 10.37
N THR A 313 24.98 -11.15 9.79
CA THR A 313 24.98 -10.71 8.39
C THR A 313 25.22 -9.20 8.30
N ARG A 314 26.48 -8.77 8.19
CA ARG A 314 26.87 -7.36 7.96
C ARG A 314 26.89 -7.03 6.46
N GLY A 315 25.72 -6.77 5.87
CA GLY A 315 25.59 -6.09 4.57
C GLY A 315 26.08 -6.85 3.32
N ARG A 316 25.29 -6.71 2.25
CA ARG A 316 25.49 -7.22 0.88
C ARG A 316 25.25 -8.73 0.69
N PHE A 317 24.02 -9.06 0.32
CA PHE A 317 23.79 -10.16 -0.61
C PHE A 317 24.43 -9.76 -1.96
N HIS A 318 25.34 -10.59 -2.45
CA HIS A 318 25.99 -10.46 -3.76
C HIS A 318 25.09 -11.01 -4.86
#